data_AF-A0A2E3DWX3-F1
#
_entry.id   AF-A0A2E3DWX3-F1
#
_cell.length_a   1.000
_cell.length_b   1.000
_cell.length_c   1.000
_cell.angle_alpha   90.00
_cell.angle_beta   90.00
_cell.angle_gamma   90.00
#
_symmetry.space_group_name_H-M   'P 1'
#
loop_
_entity.id
_entity.type
_entity.pdbx_description
1 polymer ?
#
loop_
_entity_poly.entity_id
_entity_poly.type
_entity_poly.pdbx_seq_one_letter_code
_entity_poly.pdbx_strand_id
1 'polypeptide(L)'
;MEGADLFLGLSGPGTITVEDIKKMNKDPIVFAMANPDPEILPHEAGPHVAIMATGRSDFANQINNVSAFPGIFRGALDVQATTVNDEMKMAAAEAIASTITSRQLQADYIIPSVFNRNVAPAVARAVSRAARASGVARRSRGH
;
A
#
# COMPACT_ATOMS: atom_id res chain seq x y z
N MET A 1 21.65 5.12 -5.96
CA MET A 1 20.42 5.83 -5.55
C MET A 1 20.57 7.34 -5.61
N GLU A 2 21.58 7.84 -6.32
CA GLU A 2 21.86 9.28 -6.37
C GLU A 2 20.69 10.07 -6.97
N GLY A 3 20.28 11.13 -6.29
CA GLY A 3 19.23 12.03 -6.76
C GLY A 3 17.80 11.45 -6.74
N ALA A 4 17.57 10.29 -6.14
CA ALA A 4 16.24 9.69 -6.04
C ALA A 4 15.46 10.21 -4.82
N ASP A 5 14.14 10.37 -4.97
CA ASP A 5 13.24 10.72 -3.85
C ASP A 5 12.60 9.48 -3.18
N LEU A 6 12.44 8.40 -3.94
CA LEU A 6 11.83 7.14 -3.50
C LEU A 6 12.69 5.95 -3.89
N PHE A 7 12.96 5.08 -2.93
CA PHE A 7 13.38 3.70 -3.18
C PHE A 7 12.23 2.74 -2.88
N LEU A 8 11.93 1.85 -3.83
CA LEU A 8 10.97 0.75 -3.67
C LEU A 8 11.68 -0.57 -3.95
N GLY A 9 12.00 -1.31 -2.88
CA GLY A 9 12.61 -2.63 -2.93
C GLY A 9 11.55 -3.73 -2.81
N LEU A 10 11.66 -4.75 -3.66
CA LEU A 10 10.86 -5.99 -3.64
C LEU A 10 11.75 -7.22 -3.92
N SER A 11 13.07 -7.11 -3.72
CA SER A 11 14.06 -8.04 -4.28
C SER A 11 14.54 -9.07 -3.27
N GLY A 12 15.07 -8.64 -2.12
CA GLY A 12 15.69 -9.52 -1.14
C GLY A 12 16.53 -8.79 -0.09
N PRO A 13 17.06 -9.53 0.89
CA PRO A 13 17.72 -8.95 2.05
C PRO A 13 19.04 -8.23 1.75
N GLY A 14 19.27 -7.10 2.42
CA GLY A 14 20.57 -6.42 2.43
C GLY A 14 21.04 -5.87 1.08
N THR A 15 20.10 -5.55 0.17
CA THR A 15 20.43 -5.09 -1.19
C THR A 15 20.77 -3.60 -1.26
N ILE A 16 20.49 -2.83 -0.20
CA ILE A 16 20.91 -1.43 -0.08
C ILE A 16 21.54 -1.17 1.29
N THR A 17 22.39 -0.15 1.34
CA THR A 17 23.06 0.29 2.57
C THR A 17 22.65 1.70 2.97
N VAL A 18 22.98 2.11 4.20
CA VAL A 18 22.85 3.51 4.63
C VAL A 18 23.57 4.47 3.68
N GLU A 19 24.72 4.07 3.12
CA GLU A 19 25.47 4.93 2.20
C GLU A 19 24.82 5.07 0.82
N ASP A 20 23.94 4.14 0.44
CA ASP A 20 23.09 4.31 -0.73
C ASP A 20 21.96 5.30 -0.45
N ILE A 21 21.37 5.25 0.75
CA ILE A 21 20.33 6.17 1.21
C ILE A 21 20.88 7.60 1.30
N LYS A 22 22.08 7.80 1.85
CA LYS A 22 22.69 9.16 1.96
C LYS A 22 22.96 9.85 0.62
N LYS A 23 22.95 9.10 -0.50
CA LYS A 23 23.08 9.66 -1.85
C LYS A 23 21.74 10.13 -2.42
N MET A 24 20.61 9.77 -1.81
CA MET A 24 19.28 10.23 -2.23
C MET A 24 19.10 11.73 -2.01
N ASN A 25 18.01 12.26 -2.55
CA ASN A 25 17.60 13.64 -2.26
C ASN A 25 17.25 13.83 -0.78
N LYS A 26 17.07 15.10 -0.39
CA LYS A 26 16.60 15.46 0.94
C LYS A 26 15.23 14.84 1.22
N ASP A 27 15.03 14.44 2.48
CA ASP A 27 13.79 13.85 2.99
C ASP A 27 13.33 12.60 2.18
N PRO A 28 14.22 11.59 1.99
CA PRO A 28 13.92 10.48 1.10
C PRO A 28 12.87 9.53 1.68
N ILE A 29 12.17 8.82 0.80
CA ILE A 29 11.20 7.77 1.12
C ILE A 29 11.82 6.41 0.78
N VAL A 30 11.78 5.47 1.73
CA VAL A 30 12.30 4.11 1.54
C VAL A 30 11.25 3.07 1.88
N PHE A 31 10.83 2.30 0.88
CA PHE A 31 9.95 1.14 1.03
C PHE A 31 10.78 -0.13 0.82
N ALA A 32 11.18 -0.79 1.90
CA ALA A 32 11.95 -2.04 1.88
C ALA A 32 11.01 -3.22 2.15
N MET A 33 10.45 -3.79 1.08
CA MET A 33 9.27 -4.65 1.12
C MET A 33 9.58 -6.14 1.14
N ALA A 34 10.84 -6.56 0.97
CA ALA A 34 11.21 -7.96 1.05
C ALA A 34 10.84 -8.57 2.42
N ASN A 35 10.45 -9.84 2.41
CA ASN A 35 10.10 -10.62 3.61
C ASN A 35 10.84 -11.96 3.61
N PRO A 36 11.21 -12.51 4.79
CA PRO A 36 11.09 -11.89 6.12
C PRO A 36 12.13 -10.82 6.40
N ASP A 37 13.23 -10.82 5.65
CA ASP A 37 14.35 -9.90 5.80
C ASP A 37 14.30 -8.83 4.68
N PRO A 38 14.16 -7.54 5.04
CA PRO A 38 14.02 -6.45 4.08
C PRO A 38 15.35 -6.08 3.42
N GLU A 39 15.28 -5.26 2.38
CA GLU A 39 16.44 -4.71 1.67
C GLU A 39 17.41 -3.95 2.61
N ILE A 40 16.87 -3.33 3.67
CA ILE A 40 17.58 -2.74 4.80
C ILE A 40 16.65 -2.71 6.02
N LEU A 41 17.18 -2.86 7.24
CA LEU A 41 16.33 -2.87 8.43
C LEU A 41 15.82 -1.44 8.76
N PRO A 42 14.57 -1.29 9.22
CA PRO A 42 14.01 0.03 9.55
C PRO A 42 14.78 0.82 10.60
N HIS A 43 15.44 0.17 11.55
CA HIS A 43 16.22 0.87 12.57
C HIS A 43 17.54 1.43 12.01
N GLU A 44 18.07 0.86 10.93
CA GLU A 44 19.25 1.35 10.24
C GLU A 44 18.91 2.51 9.30
N ALA A 45 17.82 2.35 8.51
CA ALA A 45 17.39 3.36 7.54
C ALA A 45 16.64 4.54 8.17
N GLY A 46 15.84 4.29 9.21
CA GLY A 46 14.92 5.25 9.83
C GLY A 46 15.53 6.61 10.19
N PRO A 47 16.73 6.68 10.80
CA PRO A 47 17.40 7.95 11.09
C PRO A 47 17.81 8.78 9.86
N HIS A 48 17.75 8.22 8.66
CA HIS A 48 18.24 8.81 7.41
C HIS A 48 17.14 9.10 6.39
N VAL A 49 15.88 8.79 6.70
CA VAL A 49 14.75 8.89 5.77
C VAL A 49 13.61 9.69 6.39
N ALA A 50 12.81 10.35 5.56
CA ALA A 50 11.59 11.01 6.02
C ALA A 50 10.46 10.01 6.27
N ILE A 51 10.39 8.96 5.45
CA ILE A 51 9.39 7.89 5.57
C ILE A 51 10.09 6.55 5.35
N MET A 52 9.89 5.63 6.29
CA MET A 52 10.28 4.23 6.18
C MET A 52 9.04 3.34 6.16
N ALA A 53 8.98 2.39 5.24
CA ALA A 53 7.94 1.36 5.20
C ALA A 53 8.53 -0.02 4.91
N THR A 54 7.87 -1.08 5.39
CA THR A 54 8.27 -2.46 5.12
C THR A 54 7.08 -3.39 4.92
N GLY A 55 7.35 -4.63 4.51
CA GLY A 55 6.33 -5.69 4.47
C GLY A 55 6.00 -6.31 5.83
N ARG A 56 6.79 -6.02 6.86
CA ARG A 56 6.72 -6.67 8.16
C ARG A 56 5.75 -5.97 9.11
N SER A 57 5.07 -6.76 9.95
CA SER A 57 4.03 -6.28 10.87
C SER A 57 4.56 -5.71 12.18
N ASP A 58 5.83 -5.96 12.51
CA ASP A 58 6.47 -5.49 13.74
C ASP A 58 7.06 -4.07 13.62
N PHE A 59 6.94 -3.44 12.44
CA PHE A 59 7.36 -2.06 12.20
C PHE A 59 6.19 -1.16 11.81
N ALA A 60 6.39 0.15 11.98
CA ALA A 60 5.50 1.18 11.45
C ALA A 60 5.39 1.07 9.91
N ASN A 61 4.30 1.61 9.36
CA ASN A 61 4.05 1.62 7.92
C ASN A 61 4.16 0.24 7.25
N GLN A 62 3.50 -0.78 7.80
CA GLN A 62 3.43 -2.07 7.12
C GLN A 62 2.63 -1.95 5.81
N ILE A 63 3.29 -2.15 4.66
CA ILE A 63 2.64 -2.26 3.37
C ILE A 63 2.52 -3.75 3.00
N ASN A 64 1.30 -4.26 3.02
CA ASN A 64 1.06 -5.66 2.71
C ASN A 64 -0.29 -5.86 2.01
N ASN A 65 -0.34 -6.85 1.14
CA ASN A 65 -1.49 -7.21 0.32
C ASN A 65 -2.72 -7.56 1.17
N VAL A 66 -2.52 -7.98 2.43
CA VAL A 66 -3.59 -8.25 3.40
C VAL A 66 -4.53 -7.05 3.61
N SER A 67 -4.03 -5.82 3.43
CA SER A 67 -4.84 -4.59 3.51
C SER A 67 -5.76 -4.40 2.29
N ALA A 68 -5.46 -5.06 1.17
CA ALA A 68 -6.17 -4.89 -0.09
C ALA A 68 -7.09 -6.08 -0.42
N PHE A 69 -6.59 -7.31 -0.30
CA PHE A 69 -7.29 -8.51 -0.81
C PHE A 69 -8.71 -8.69 -0.27
N PRO A 70 -8.99 -8.60 1.05
CA PRO A 70 -10.34 -8.82 1.55
C PRO A 70 -11.37 -7.88 0.90
N GLY A 71 -11.01 -6.61 0.73
CA GLY A 71 -11.86 -5.61 0.09
C GLY A 71 -11.99 -5.81 -1.41
N ILE A 72 -10.89 -6.06 -2.12
CA ILE A 72 -10.90 -6.29 -3.58
C ILE A 72 -11.78 -7.48 -3.93
N PHE A 73 -11.56 -8.62 -3.28
CA PHE A 73 -12.35 -9.83 -3.54
C PHE A 73 -13.81 -9.62 -3.17
N ARG A 74 -14.09 -9.00 -2.01
CA ARG A 74 -15.47 -8.72 -1.62
C ARG A 74 -16.18 -7.85 -2.67
N GLY A 75 -15.56 -6.75 -3.09
CA GLY A 75 -16.14 -5.82 -4.05
C GLY A 75 -16.35 -6.44 -5.43
N ALA A 76 -15.41 -7.26 -5.90
CA ALA A 76 -15.53 -7.99 -7.16
C ALA A 76 -16.65 -9.05 -7.11
N LEU A 77 -16.76 -9.80 -6.00
CA LEU A 77 -17.79 -10.83 -5.80
C LEU A 77 -19.19 -10.23 -5.70
N ASP A 78 -19.35 -9.13 -4.96
CA ASP A 78 -20.66 -8.47 -4.75
C ASP A 78 -21.33 -8.08 -6.09
N VAL A 79 -20.52 -7.72 -7.09
CA VAL A 79 -21.00 -7.30 -8.44
C VAL A 79 -20.81 -8.36 -9.51
N GLN A 80 -20.29 -9.54 -9.14
CA GLN A 80 -19.93 -10.62 -10.06
C GLN A 80 -19.06 -10.11 -11.22
N ALA A 81 -17.98 -9.41 -10.89
CA ALA A 81 -17.03 -8.95 -11.89
C ALA A 81 -16.46 -10.13 -12.70
N THR A 82 -16.26 -9.93 -14.00
CA THR A 82 -15.63 -10.92 -14.90
C THR A 82 -14.11 -10.97 -14.73
N THR A 83 -13.50 -9.89 -14.26
CA THR A 83 -12.07 -9.75 -14.05
C THR A 83 -11.78 -8.69 -12.98
N VAL A 84 -10.54 -8.62 -12.50
CA VAL A 84 -10.01 -7.51 -11.71
C VAL A 84 -9.07 -6.70 -12.62
N ASN A 85 -9.54 -5.55 -13.11
CA ASN A 85 -8.79 -4.68 -14.02
C ASN A 85 -8.05 -3.56 -13.26
N ASP A 86 -7.35 -2.70 -14.00
CA ASP A 86 -6.52 -1.65 -13.41
C ASP A 86 -7.35 -0.54 -12.76
N GLU A 87 -8.53 -0.20 -13.29
CA GLU A 87 -9.46 0.73 -12.66
C GLU A 87 -9.88 0.25 -11.27
N MET A 88 -10.14 -1.05 -11.11
CA MET A 88 -10.44 -1.64 -9.80
C MET A 88 -9.25 -1.60 -8.85
N LYS A 89 -8.01 -1.82 -9.34
CA LYS A 89 -6.80 -1.73 -8.52
C LYS A 89 -6.54 -0.30 -8.05
N MET A 90 -6.68 0.68 -8.95
CA MET A 90 -6.54 2.10 -8.62
C MET A 90 -7.59 2.53 -7.59
N ALA A 91 -8.86 2.15 -7.80
CA ALA A 91 -9.93 2.43 -6.84
C ALA A 91 -9.69 1.79 -5.46
N ALA A 92 -9.07 0.60 -5.41
CA ALA A 92 -8.67 -0.02 -4.16
C ALA A 92 -7.56 0.76 -3.45
N ALA A 93 -6.51 1.16 -4.18
CA ALA A 93 -5.40 1.93 -3.63
C ALA A 93 -5.87 3.29 -3.06
N GLU A 94 -6.70 4.01 -3.82
CA GLU A 94 -7.31 5.27 -3.37
C GLU A 94 -8.20 5.07 -2.13
N ALA A 95 -9.00 4.00 -2.11
CA ALA A 95 -9.85 3.70 -0.97
C ALA A 95 -9.03 3.42 0.30
N ILE A 96 -7.93 2.67 0.20
CA ILE A 96 -7.00 2.42 1.32
C ILE A 96 -6.42 3.76 1.82
N ALA A 97 -5.85 4.55 0.90
CA ALA A 97 -5.24 5.84 1.25
C ALA A 97 -6.23 6.78 1.93
N SER A 98 -7.47 6.85 1.43
CA SER A 98 -8.53 7.72 1.96
C SER A 98 -9.00 7.36 3.38
N THR A 99 -8.62 6.19 3.91
CA THR A 99 -8.97 5.81 5.29
C THR A 99 -8.13 6.53 6.34
N ILE A 100 -6.98 7.09 5.95
CA ILE A 100 -6.18 7.97 6.80
C ILE A 100 -6.59 9.41 6.52
N THR A 101 -7.07 10.09 7.56
CA THR A 101 -7.39 11.51 7.46
C THR A 101 -6.11 12.35 7.48
N SER A 102 -6.15 13.56 6.91
CA SER A 102 -5.00 14.49 6.95
C SER A 102 -4.52 14.82 8.36
N ARG A 103 -5.39 14.68 9.38
CA ARG A 103 -5.04 14.86 10.80
C ARG A 103 -4.27 13.68 11.39
N GLN A 104 -4.48 12.49 10.86
CA GLN A 104 -3.81 11.26 11.30
C GLN A 104 -2.51 11.01 10.55
N LEU A 105 -2.35 11.59 9.36
CA LEU A 105 -1.17 11.39 8.53
C LEU A 105 0.09 11.87 9.24
N GLN A 106 1.03 10.95 9.46
CA GLN A 106 2.33 11.18 10.09
C GLN A 106 3.39 10.33 9.38
N ALA A 107 4.67 10.65 9.57
CA ALA A 107 5.79 9.95 8.92
C ALA A 107 5.79 8.43 9.18
N ASP A 108 5.34 8.02 10.36
CA ASP A 108 5.21 6.64 10.83
C ASP A 108 3.77 6.08 10.68
N TYR A 109 2.86 6.84 10.05
CA TYR A 109 1.47 6.42 9.80
C TYR A 109 0.97 6.91 8.42
N ILE A 110 1.50 6.30 7.36
CA ILE A 110 1.12 6.57 5.95
C ILE A 110 0.19 5.51 5.35
N ILE A 111 0.02 4.38 6.02
CA ILE A 111 -0.85 3.27 5.60
C ILE A 111 -1.62 2.73 6.80
N PRO A 112 -2.94 2.44 6.69
CA PRO A 112 -3.72 2.00 7.84
C PRO A 112 -3.24 0.63 8.32
N SER A 113 -3.38 0.41 9.63
CA SER A 113 -3.19 -0.92 10.23
C SER A 113 -4.08 -1.96 9.54
N VAL A 114 -3.56 -3.17 9.40
CA VAL A 114 -4.30 -4.35 8.90
C VAL A 114 -5.56 -4.67 9.72
N PHE A 115 -5.62 -4.18 10.97
CA PHE A 115 -6.77 -4.33 11.86
C PHE A 115 -7.81 -3.20 11.74
N ASN A 116 -7.56 -2.21 10.87
CA ASN A 116 -8.51 -1.13 10.63
C ASN A 116 -9.76 -1.69 9.90
N ARG A 117 -10.84 -1.85 10.67
CA ARG A 117 -12.11 -2.43 10.20
C ARG A 117 -12.80 -1.62 9.11
N ASN A 118 -12.37 -0.37 8.86
CA ASN A 118 -12.95 0.49 7.84
C ASN A 118 -12.34 0.24 6.45
N VAL A 119 -11.15 -0.36 6.36
CA VAL A 119 -10.42 -0.55 5.09
C VAL A 119 -11.16 -1.50 4.16
N ALA A 120 -11.41 -2.74 4.58
CA ALA A 120 -12.03 -3.73 3.70
C ALA A 120 -13.41 -3.31 3.18
N PRO A 121 -14.34 -2.74 3.99
CA PRO A 121 -15.60 -2.22 3.49
C PRO A 121 -15.45 -1.03 2.52
N ALA A 122 -14.49 -0.12 2.77
CA ALA A 122 -14.23 1.02 1.89
C ALA A 122 -13.71 0.55 0.53
N VAL A 123 -12.72 -0.34 0.52
CA VAL A 123 -12.15 -0.94 -0.68
C VAL A 123 -13.22 -1.72 -1.45
N ALA A 124 -14.03 -2.55 -0.78
CA ALA A 124 -15.10 -3.31 -1.45
C ALA A 124 -16.07 -2.39 -2.19
N ARG A 125 -16.55 -1.33 -1.53
CA ARG A 125 -17.44 -0.35 -2.18
C ARG A 125 -16.77 0.34 -3.38
N ALA A 126 -15.51 0.74 -3.25
CA ALA A 126 -14.78 1.40 -4.33
C ALA A 126 -14.56 0.47 -5.52
N VAL A 127 -14.14 -0.76 -5.27
CA VAL A 127 -13.91 -1.80 -6.29
C VAL A 127 -15.21 -2.18 -7.00
N SER A 128 -16.31 -2.36 -6.27
CA SER A 128 -17.62 -2.60 -6.87
C SER A 128 -18.07 -1.46 -7.79
N ARG A 129 -17.81 -0.19 -7.41
CA ARG A 129 -18.12 0.96 -8.28
C ARG A 129 -17.24 0.98 -9.52
N ALA A 130 -15.94 0.77 -9.36
CA ALA A 130 -14.99 0.73 -10.48
C ALA A 130 -15.34 -0.38 -11.48
N ALA A 131 -15.63 -1.60 -10.99
CA ALA A 131 -16.05 -2.72 -11.82
C ALA A 131 -17.32 -2.43 -12.65
N ARG A 132 -18.27 -1.68 -12.08
CA ARG A 132 -19.48 -1.24 -12.80
C ARG A 132 -19.14 -0.19 -13.85
N ALA A 133 -18.34 0.80 -13.49
CA ALA A 133 -17.94 1.89 -14.37
C ALA A 133 -17.12 1.39 -15.57
N SER A 134 -16.24 0.42 -15.37
CA SER A 134 -15.42 -0.18 -16.44
C SER A 134 -16.11 -1.29 -17.23
N GLY A 135 -17.39 -1.58 -16.93
CA GLY A 135 -18.20 -2.55 -17.70
C GLY A 135 -17.90 -4.03 -17.42
N VAL A 136 -17.09 -4.37 -16.41
CA VAL A 136 -16.75 -5.77 -16.07
C VAL A 136 -17.72 -6.40 -15.07
N ALA A 137 -18.60 -5.61 -14.45
CA ALA A 137 -19.62 -6.10 -13.51
C ALA A 137 -20.82 -6.75 -14.24
N ARG A 138 -21.17 -7.99 -13.89
CA ARG A 138 -22.37 -8.66 -14.42
C ARG A 138 -23.66 -8.27 -13.70
N ARG A 139 -23.59 -7.82 -12.44
CA ARG A 139 -24.73 -7.20 -11.74
C ARG A 139 -24.64 -5.70 -11.93
N SER A 140 -25.62 -5.06 -12.55
CA SER A 140 -25.60 -3.62 -12.90
C SER A 140 -26.36 -2.72 -11.90
N ARG A 141 -27.20 -3.27 -11.01
CA ARG A 141 -27.86 -2.54 -9.90
C ARG A 141 -28.01 -3.42 -8.65
N GLY A 142 -28.04 -2.80 -7.46
CA GLY A 142 -28.38 -3.50 -6.23
C GLY A 142 -29.85 -3.92 -6.27
N HIS A 143 -30.11 -5.20 -6.07
CA HIS A 143 -31.42 -5.73 -5.69
C HIS A 143 -31.48 -5.81 -4.17
#